data_AF-A0A963QTV4-F1
#
_entry.id   AF-A0A963QTV4-F1
#
_cell.length_a   1.000
_cell.length_b   1.000
_cell.length_c   1.000
_cell.angle_alpha   90.00
_cell.angle_beta   90.00
_cell.angle_gamma   90.00
#
_symmetry.space_group_name_H-M   'P 1'
#
loop_
_entity.id
_entity.type
_entity.pdbx_description
1 polymer ?
#
loop_
_entity_poly.entity_id
_entity_poly.type
_entity_poly.pdbx_seq_one_letter_code
_entity_poly.pdbx_strand_id
1 'polypeptide(L)'
;MRRTTLPRTMGTAALLLLAPATTFWPGAGRAAMSLENYLLIENEIVTVDPDYNLVYVAGVLDTLVATNQAVASAGVNLFCLPNDVILQIEGFKGLIDQHIDQEQKRRSDFRSYAQAATVGIVGLQVLNETFPCADLDVGFQNEGAGTLQAEGGERPEDAADGAGETSETSSSSSSGSAARDLIKGLLGR
;
A
#
# COMPACT_ATOMS: atom_id res chain seq x y z
N MET A 1 -30.23 73.37 -11.51
CA MET A 1 -29.09 72.43 -11.55
C MET A 1 -28.52 72.30 -10.14
N ARG A 2 -28.77 71.20 -9.42
CA ARG A 2 -28.18 70.92 -8.11
C ARG A 2 -27.45 69.57 -8.21
N ARG A 3 -26.13 69.59 -8.09
CA ARG A 3 -25.28 68.40 -8.03
C ARG A 3 -25.16 67.98 -6.57
N THR A 4 -25.67 66.79 -6.25
CA THR A 4 -25.54 66.16 -4.94
C THR A 4 -24.30 65.27 -4.98
N THR A 5 -23.30 65.61 -4.16
CA THR A 5 -22.07 64.84 -3.94
C THR A 5 -22.30 63.80 -2.84
N LEU A 6 -22.14 62.52 -3.16
CA LEU A 6 -22.16 61.42 -2.19
C LEU A 6 -20.73 61.07 -1.74
N PRO A 7 -20.52 60.80 -0.43
CA PRO A 7 -19.21 60.46 0.11
C PRO A 7 -18.83 59.01 -0.22
N ARG A 8 -17.55 58.84 -0.55
CA ARG A 8 -16.89 57.58 -0.90
C ARG A 8 -16.48 56.88 0.40
N THR A 9 -17.26 55.91 0.86
CA THR A 9 -16.92 55.08 2.00
C THR A 9 -15.92 54.00 1.58
N MET A 10 -14.70 54.08 2.11
CA MET A 10 -13.70 53.02 2.04
C MET A 10 -14.16 51.88 2.96
N GLY A 11 -14.75 50.84 2.35
CA GLY A 11 -15.08 49.59 3.04
C GLY A 11 -13.86 48.70 3.10
N THR A 12 -13.23 48.64 4.27
CA THR A 12 -12.15 47.70 4.61
C THR A 12 -12.73 46.28 4.58
N ALA A 13 -12.52 45.56 3.47
CA ALA A 13 -12.84 44.15 3.38
C ALA A 13 -11.83 43.37 4.23
N ALA A 14 -12.21 43.10 5.49
CA ALA A 14 -11.51 42.16 6.34
C ALA A 14 -11.70 40.75 5.76
N LEU A 15 -10.72 40.30 4.97
CA LEU A 15 -10.58 38.90 4.57
C LEU A 15 -10.28 38.08 5.83
N LEU A 16 -11.34 37.53 6.43
CA LEU A 16 -11.23 36.43 7.38
C LEU A 16 -10.66 35.23 6.63
N LEU A 17 -9.34 35.07 6.70
CA LEU A 17 -8.64 33.84 6.38
C LEU A 17 -9.11 32.77 7.36
N LEU A 18 -10.25 32.13 7.05
CA LEU A 18 -10.58 30.80 7.54
C LEU A 18 -9.56 29.84 6.93
N ALA A 19 -8.35 29.83 7.49
CA ALA A 19 -7.49 28.66 7.38
C ALA A 19 -8.29 27.52 8.01
N PRO A 20 -8.72 26.50 7.25
CA PRO A 20 -9.22 25.29 7.87
C PRO A 20 -8.06 24.81 8.73
N ALA A 21 -8.23 24.91 10.05
CA ALA A 21 -7.39 24.20 10.98
C ALA A 21 -7.56 22.73 10.62
N THR A 22 -6.68 22.23 9.76
CA THR A 22 -6.49 20.83 9.53
C THR A 22 -6.07 20.30 10.89
N THR A 23 -7.06 19.84 11.64
CA THR A 23 -6.85 19.06 12.85
C THR A 23 -6.11 17.82 12.36
N PHE A 24 -4.79 17.94 12.36
CA PHE A 24 -3.85 16.87 12.16
C PHE A 24 -4.12 15.93 13.33
N TRP A 25 -5.03 14.99 13.13
CA TRP A 25 -5.51 14.07 14.13
C TRP A 25 -4.35 13.10 14.38
N PRO A 26 -3.49 13.32 15.38
CA PRO A 26 -2.29 12.53 15.57
C PRO A 26 -2.75 11.34 16.43
N GLY A 27 -3.52 10.43 15.85
CA GLY A 27 -4.18 9.43 16.69
C GLY A 27 -5.16 8.47 16.03
N ALA A 28 -5.50 8.65 14.75
CA ALA A 28 -6.06 7.54 13.98
C ALA A 28 -4.91 6.70 13.40
N GLY A 29 -4.00 6.25 14.27
CA GLY A 29 -3.18 5.08 13.98
C GLY A 29 -4.13 3.91 13.88
N ARG A 30 -4.82 3.80 12.74
CA ARG A 30 -5.64 2.64 12.41
C ARG A 30 -4.72 1.45 12.62
N ALA A 31 -5.06 0.61 13.59
CA ALA A 31 -4.28 -0.56 13.95
C ALA A 31 -4.23 -1.47 12.72
N ALA A 32 -3.22 -1.25 11.89
CA ALA A 32 -2.93 -2.12 10.77
C ALA A 32 -2.51 -3.45 11.38
N MET A 33 -3.22 -4.52 11.04
CA MET A 33 -2.87 -5.86 11.48
C MET A 33 -1.56 -6.22 10.81
N SER A 34 -0.53 -6.45 11.61
CA SER A 34 0.72 -7.02 11.13
C SER A 34 0.45 -8.41 10.56
N LEU A 35 1.29 -8.83 9.63
CA LEU A 35 1.19 -10.17 9.07
C LEU A 35 1.44 -11.25 10.14
N GLU A 36 2.30 -10.97 11.12
CA GLU A 36 2.50 -11.84 12.29
C GLU A 36 1.19 -12.06 13.06
N ASN A 37 0.43 -11.00 13.38
CA ASN A 37 -0.84 -11.13 14.10
C ASN A 37 -1.89 -11.88 13.29
N TYR A 38 -1.95 -11.62 11.98
CA TYR A 38 -2.83 -12.35 11.07
C TYR A 38 -2.56 -13.86 11.11
N LEU A 39 -1.28 -14.26 11.03
CA LEU A 39 -0.86 -15.66 11.10
C LEU A 39 -1.13 -16.30 12.46
N LEU A 40 -0.95 -15.57 13.56
CA LEU A 40 -1.27 -16.08 14.90
C LEU A 40 -2.76 -16.40 15.05
N ILE A 41 -3.63 -15.57 14.46
CA ILE A 41 -5.07 -15.79 14.47
C ILE A 41 -5.43 -16.95 13.54
N GLU A 42 -4.90 -16.97 12.31
CA GLU A 42 -5.21 -17.99 11.31
C GLU A 42 -4.83 -19.40 11.76
N ASN A 43 -3.72 -19.53 12.49
CA ASN A 43 -3.25 -20.80 13.03
C ASN A 43 -3.84 -21.15 14.40
N GLU A 44 -4.90 -20.44 14.83
CA GLU A 44 -5.60 -20.64 16.11
C GLU A 44 -4.67 -20.54 17.35
N ILE A 45 -3.54 -19.83 17.24
CA ILE A 45 -2.58 -19.65 18.35
C ILE A 45 -3.13 -18.65 19.36
N VAL A 46 -3.91 -17.66 18.89
CA VAL A 46 -4.63 -16.69 19.71
C VAL A 46 -6.13 -16.91 19.53
N THR A 47 -6.85 -17.07 20.63
CA THR A 47 -8.31 -17.21 20.60
C THR A 47 -8.97 -15.85 20.32
N VAL A 48 -9.42 -15.67 19.09
CA VAL A 48 -10.32 -14.59 18.67
C VAL A 48 -11.56 -15.20 18.02
N ASP A 49 -12.55 -14.37 17.72
CA ASP A 49 -13.70 -14.80 16.92
C ASP A 49 -13.20 -15.35 15.56
N PRO A 50 -13.63 -16.55 15.13
CA PRO A 50 -13.18 -17.15 13.87
C PRO A 50 -13.45 -16.25 12.65
N ASP A 51 -14.44 -15.38 12.71
CA ASP A 51 -14.79 -14.48 11.61
C ASP A 51 -13.94 -13.19 11.61
N TYR A 52 -13.10 -12.97 12.63
CA TYR A 52 -12.33 -11.74 12.80
C TYR A 52 -11.38 -11.48 11.62
N ASN A 53 -10.66 -12.51 11.15
CA ASN A 53 -9.77 -12.39 10.00
C ASN A 53 -10.56 -12.03 8.73
N LEU A 54 -11.72 -12.65 8.53
CA LEU A 54 -12.54 -12.40 7.34
C LEU A 54 -13.10 -10.97 7.32
N VAL A 55 -13.61 -10.49 8.47
CA VAL A 55 -14.08 -9.10 8.62
C VAL A 55 -12.94 -8.10 8.41
N TYR A 56 -11.75 -8.39 8.94
CA TYR A 56 -10.58 -7.54 8.74
C TYR A 56 -10.17 -7.48 7.26
N VAL A 57 -10.09 -8.64 6.59
CA VAL A 57 -9.76 -8.73 5.16
C VAL A 57 -10.82 -8.04 4.29
N ALA A 58 -12.10 -8.13 4.64
CA ALA A 58 -13.16 -7.39 3.97
C ALA A 58 -12.94 -5.87 4.06
N GLY A 59 -12.63 -5.36 5.25
CA GLY A 59 -12.31 -3.93 5.45
C GLY A 59 -11.06 -3.49 4.70
N VAL A 60 -10.05 -4.35 4.59
CA VAL A 60 -8.85 -4.11 3.75
C VAL A 60 -9.26 -4.02 2.28
N LEU A 61 -10.01 -4.99 1.76
CA LEU A 61 -10.46 -5.01 0.37
C LEU A 61 -11.23 -3.75 0.00
N ASP A 62 -12.24 -3.39 0.81
CA ASP A 62 -13.04 -2.18 0.61
C ASP A 62 -12.17 -0.92 0.59
N THR A 63 -11.22 -0.83 1.53
CA THR A 63 -10.29 0.32 1.61
C THR A 63 -9.40 0.40 0.37
N LEU A 64 -8.87 -0.74 -0.11
CA LEU A 64 -7.99 -0.78 -1.28
C LEU A 64 -8.75 -0.42 -2.56
N VAL A 65 -9.97 -0.93 -2.74
CA VAL A 65 -10.83 -0.59 -3.88
C VAL A 65 -11.21 0.89 -3.86
N ALA A 66 -11.63 1.42 -2.71
CA ALA A 66 -11.96 2.84 -2.57
C ALA A 66 -10.72 3.74 -2.81
N THR A 67 -9.56 3.34 -2.30
CA THR A 67 -8.30 4.06 -2.52
C THR A 67 -7.92 4.05 -4.00
N ASN A 68 -8.01 2.90 -4.67
CA ASN A 68 -7.72 2.78 -6.10
C ASN A 68 -8.63 3.68 -6.94
N GLN A 69 -9.93 3.70 -6.65
CA GLN A 69 -10.90 4.60 -7.30
C GLN A 69 -10.57 6.08 -7.05
N ALA A 70 -10.17 6.44 -5.83
CA ALA A 70 -9.82 7.81 -5.49
C ALA A 70 -8.59 8.29 -6.27
N VAL A 71 -7.52 7.46 -6.34
CA VAL A 71 -6.30 7.83 -7.07
C VAL A 71 -6.45 7.71 -8.59
N ALA A 72 -7.39 6.91 -9.09
CA ALA A 72 -7.70 6.80 -10.51
C ALA A 72 -8.10 8.16 -11.13
N SER A 73 -8.73 9.04 -10.36
CA SER A 73 -9.04 10.42 -10.79
C SER A 73 -7.81 11.27 -11.09
N ALA A 74 -6.65 10.91 -10.51
CA ALA A 74 -5.36 11.53 -10.79
C ALA A 74 -4.59 10.82 -11.91
N GLY A 75 -5.21 9.87 -12.62
CA GLY A 75 -4.59 9.10 -13.71
C GLY A 75 -3.66 7.99 -13.22
N VAL A 76 -3.65 7.68 -11.92
CA VAL A 76 -2.85 6.62 -11.34
C VAL A 76 -3.77 5.48 -10.91
N ASN A 77 -3.47 4.25 -11.34
CA ASN A 77 -4.15 3.06 -10.84
C ASN A 77 -3.13 2.20 -10.09
N LEU A 78 -3.46 1.80 -8.87
CA LEU A 78 -2.64 0.88 -8.08
C LEU A 78 -2.77 -0.56 -8.57
N PHE A 79 -3.94 -0.91 -9.12
CA PHE A 79 -4.24 -2.17 -9.79
C PHE A 79 -5.41 -1.96 -10.78
N CYS A 80 -5.53 -2.82 -11.79
CA CYS A 80 -6.48 -2.68 -12.88
C CYS A 80 -7.46 -3.86 -12.94
N LEU A 81 -8.50 -3.78 -12.11
CA LEU A 81 -9.55 -4.80 -12.05
C LEU A 81 -10.43 -4.76 -13.33
N PRO A 82 -10.61 -5.88 -14.06
CA PRO A 82 -11.53 -5.93 -15.20
C PRO A 82 -12.99 -5.67 -14.77
N ASN A 83 -13.78 -5.03 -15.64
CA ASN A 83 -15.17 -4.64 -15.35
C ASN A 83 -16.11 -5.83 -15.10
N ASP A 84 -15.75 -7.02 -15.58
CA ASP A 84 -16.49 -8.27 -15.44
C ASP A 84 -16.07 -9.10 -14.21
N VAL A 85 -15.05 -8.66 -13.48
CA VAL A 85 -14.54 -9.37 -12.29
C VAL A 85 -15.10 -8.75 -11.02
N ILE A 86 -15.72 -9.59 -10.19
CA ILE A 86 -16.14 -9.24 -8.84
C ILE A 86 -15.17 -9.89 -7.86
N LEU A 87 -14.46 -9.08 -7.07
CA LEU A 87 -13.59 -9.58 -6.00
C LEU A 87 -14.44 -10.00 -4.80
N GLN A 88 -14.55 -11.31 -4.59
CA GLN A 88 -15.16 -11.87 -3.38
C GLN A 88 -14.15 -11.86 -2.23
N ILE A 89 -14.63 -11.67 -1.00
CA ILE A 89 -13.79 -11.54 0.20
C ILE A 89 -12.95 -12.81 0.40
N GLU A 90 -13.56 -13.98 0.27
CA GLU A 90 -12.92 -15.28 0.41
C GLU A 90 -11.87 -15.50 -0.69
N GLY A 91 -12.16 -15.08 -1.92
CA GLY A 91 -11.22 -15.12 -3.03
C GLY A 91 -10.00 -14.24 -2.76
N PHE A 92 -10.22 -13.01 -2.27
CA PHE A 92 -9.15 -12.10 -1.91
C PHE A 92 -8.30 -12.62 -0.73
N LYS A 93 -8.94 -13.16 0.32
CA LYS A 93 -8.24 -13.84 1.42
C LYS A 93 -7.37 -14.97 0.89
N GLY A 94 -7.91 -15.82 0.02
CA GLY A 94 -7.16 -16.94 -0.57
C GLY A 94 -5.92 -16.49 -1.35
N LEU A 95 -6.00 -15.35 -2.07
CA LEU A 95 -4.83 -14.78 -2.75
C LEU A 95 -3.78 -14.25 -1.75
N ILE A 96 -4.22 -13.63 -0.64
CA ILE A 96 -3.32 -13.22 0.45
C ILE A 96 -2.61 -14.43 1.05
N ASP A 97 -3.36 -15.47 1.43
CA ASP A 97 -2.80 -16.68 2.04
C ASP A 97 -1.81 -17.38 1.10
N GLN A 98 -2.15 -17.48 -0.19
CA GLN A 98 -1.26 -18.04 -1.21
C GLN A 98 0.05 -17.23 -1.34
N HIS A 99 -0.03 -15.89 -1.30
CA HIS A 99 1.15 -15.03 -1.38
C HIS A 99 2.04 -15.19 -0.14
N ILE A 100 1.44 -15.23 1.05
CA ILE A 100 2.13 -15.46 2.32
C ILE A 100 2.89 -16.79 2.29
N ASP A 101 2.25 -17.87 1.83
CA ASP A 101 2.88 -19.19 1.68
C ASP A 101 4.08 -19.16 0.72
N GLN A 102 4.01 -18.36 -0.34
CA GLN A 102 5.11 -18.19 -1.29
C GLN A 102 6.26 -17.40 -0.67
N GLU A 103 5.97 -16.30 0.03
CA GLU A 103 6.97 -15.49 0.73
C GLU A 103 7.67 -16.29 1.82
N GLN A 104 6.94 -17.12 2.58
CA GLN A 104 7.51 -17.99 3.61
C GLN A 104 8.51 -19.00 3.05
N LYS A 105 8.26 -19.51 1.84
CA LYS A 105 9.17 -20.43 1.13
C LYS A 105 10.37 -19.72 0.53
N ARG A 106 10.20 -18.47 0.09
CA ARG A 106 11.24 -17.71 -0.62
C ARG A 106 12.21 -16.99 0.30
N ARG A 107 11.73 -16.50 1.46
CA ARG A 107 12.49 -15.64 2.37
C ARG A 107 13.02 -16.41 3.57
N SER A 108 14.33 -16.40 3.76
CA SER A 108 14.94 -16.90 5.00
C SER A 108 14.64 -16.02 6.21
N ASP A 109 14.32 -14.74 6.00
CA ASP A 109 14.01 -13.72 7.01
C ASP A 109 12.50 -13.47 7.17
N PHE A 110 11.64 -14.41 6.76
CA PHE A 110 10.18 -14.25 6.73
C PHE A 110 9.59 -13.72 8.05
N ARG A 111 10.15 -14.12 9.21
CA ARG A 111 9.69 -13.64 10.52
C ARG A 111 9.83 -12.12 10.67
N SER A 112 10.98 -11.56 10.30
CA SER A 112 11.22 -10.11 10.36
C SER A 112 10.33 -9.38 9.37
N TYR A 113 10.13 -9.94 8.18
CA TYR A 113 9.17 -9.44 7.21
C TYR A 113 7.74 -9.40 7.77
N ALA A 114 7.28 -10.49 8.40
CA ALA A 114 5.92 -10.59 8.92
C ALA A 114 5.62 -9.59 10.06
N GLN A 115 6.66 -9.17 10.79
CA GLN A 115 6.56 -8.15 11.84
C GLN A 115 6.44 -6.74 11.27
N ALA A 116 7.11 -6.46 10.14
CA ALA A 116 7.12 -5.15 9.51
C ALA A 116 5.95 -4.96 8.53
N ALA A 117 5.53 -6.02 7.84
CA ALA A 117 4.46 -5.99 6.85
C ALA A 117 3.07 -6.00 7.51
N THR A 118 2.11 -5.38 6.84
CA THR A 118 0.70 -5.39 7.24
C THR A 118 -0.14 -6.12 6.20
N VAL A 119 -1.26 -6.71 6.62
CA VAL A 119 -2.19 -7.41 5.70
C VAL A 119 -2.67 -6.48 4.58
N GLY A 120 -2.84 -5.18 4.86
CA GLY A 120 -3.21 -4.20 3.83
C GLY A 120 -2.14 -4.00 2.75
N ILE A 121 -0.86 -3.96 3.12
CA ILE A 121 0.24 -3.85 2.16
C ILE A 121 0.35 -5.14 1.33
N VAL A 122 0.26 -6.30 1.97
CA VAL A 122 0.26 -7.60 1.28
C VAL A 122 -0.92 -7.69 0.32
N GLY A 123 -2.12 -7.32 0.77
CA GLY A 123 -3.32 -7.29 -0.06
C GLY A 123 -3.18 -6.39 -1.29
N LEU A 124 -2.58 -5.21 -1.13
CA LEU A 124 -2.29 -4.33 -2.26
C LEU A 124 -1.30 -4.97 -3.25
N GLN A 125 -0.22 -5.55 -2.76
CA GLN A 125 0.78 -6.23 -3.58
C GLN A 125 0.14 -7.36 -4.39
N VAL A 126 -0.67 -8.20 -3.74
CA VAL A 126 -1.40 -9.30 -4.36
C VAL A 126 -2.36 -8.82 -5.45
N LEU A 127 -3.10 -7.73 -5.22
CA LEU A 127 -3.99 -7.16 -6.25
C LEU A 127 -3.19 -6.61 -7.43
N ASN A 128 -2.05 -5.97 -7.19
CA ASN A 128 -1.18 -5.46 -8.25
C ASN A 128 -0.57 -6.60 -9.08
N GLU A 129 -0.13 -7.69 -8.45
CA GLU A 129 0.41 -8.88 -9.12
C GLU A 129 -0.68 -9.63 -9.91
N THR A 130 -1.90 -9.70 -9.37
CA THR A 130 -3.02 -10.42 -10.00
C THR A 130 -3.66 -9.63 -11.14
N PHE A 131 -3.80 -8.32 -10.96
CA PHE A 131 -4.44 -7.40 -11.90
C PHE A 131 -3.49 -6.26 -12.27
N PRO A 132 -2.37 -6.58 -12.95
CA PRO A 132 -1.42 -5.56 -13.35
C PRO A 132 -2.10 -4.59 -14.31
N CYS A 133 -1.90 -3.30 -14.06
CA CYS A 133 -2.21 -2.31 -15.08
C CYS A 133 -1.22 -2.52 -16.24
N ALA A 134 -1.75 -2.80 -17.44
CA ALA A 134 -0.92 -2.79 -18.64
C ALA A 134 -0.13 -1.49 -18.65
N ASP A 135 1.18 -1.55 -18.91
CA ASP A 135 2.10 -0.42 -18.84
C ASP A 135 1.37 0.83 -19.31
N LEU A 136 0.93 1.64 -18.35
CA LEU A 136 0.55 2.99 -18.67
C LEU A 136 1.87 3.50 -19.22
N ASP A 137 1.89 3.82 -20.51
CA ASP A 137 2.97 4.56 -21.13
C ASP A 137 2.93 5.96 -20.51
N VAL A 138 3.14 6.02 -19.19
CA VAL A 138 3.27 7.21 -18.40
C VAL A 138 4.62 7.74 -18.82
N GLY A 139 4.59 8.48 -19.91
CA GLY A 139 5.52 9.57 -20.16
C GLY A 139 5.45 10.55 -19.00
N PHE A 140 5.92 10.14 -17.82
CA PHE A 140 6.54 11.02 -16.85
C PHE A 140 7.78 11.58 -17.55
N GLN A 141 7.54 12.51 -18.48
CA GLN A 141 8.53 13.52 -18.80
C GLN A 141 8.76 14.23 -17.48
N ASN A 142 9.84 13.81 -16.82
CA ASN A 142 10.38 14.33 -15.60
C ASN A 142 10.91 15.76 -15.87
N GLU A 143 10.05 16.67 -16.33
CA GLU A 143 10.36 18.09 -16.46
C GLU A 143 10.20 18.73 -15.07
N GLY A 144 11.10 18.38 -14.15
CA GLY A 144 11.12 19.00 -12.83
C GLY A 144 11.48 18.05 -11.69
N ALA A 145 12.52 17.23 -11.84
CA ALA A 145 13.22 16.69 -10.69
C ALA A 145 13.87 17.86 -9.92
N GLY A 146 13.10 18.46 -9.02
CA GLY A 146 13.64 19.33 -7.99
C GLY A 146 14.59 18.50 -7.15
N THR A 147 15.88 18.80 -7.29
CA THR A 147 16.98 18.18 -6.56
C THR A 147 16.71 18.32 -5.07
N LEU A 148 16.24 17.25 -4.42
CA LEU A 148 16.31 17.14 -2.97
C LEU A 148 17.78 16.95 -2.61
N GLN A 149 18.48 18.08 -2.39
CA GLN A 149 19.77 18.10 -1.71
C GLN A 149 19.55 17.59 -0.28
N ALA A 150 19.82 16.30 -0.08
CA ALA A 150 20.13 15.79 1.24
C ALA A 150 21.50 16.38 1.62
N GLU A 151 21.49 17.44 2.42
CA GLU A 151 22.71 17.93 3.06
C GLU A 151 23.25 16.83 3.97
N GLY A 152 24.43 16.34 3.60
CA GLY A 152 25.14 15.28 4.30
C GLY A 152 25.56 15.74 5.70
N GLY A 153 25.06 15.04 6.72
CA GLY A 153 25.67 15.03 8.04
C GLY A 153 26.77 13.99 8.07
N GLU A 154 28.02 14.45 8.13
CA GLU A 154 29.21 13.63 8.36
C GLU A 154 29.04 12.75 9.61
N ARG A 155 29.18 11.43 9.43
CA ARG A 155 29.26 10.46 10.52
C ARG A 155 30.73 10.04 10.66
N PRO A 156 31.36 10.20 11.83
CA PRO A 156 32.75 9.85 12.04
C PRO A 156 32.97 8.34 11.91
N GLU A 157 34.06 8.02 11.20
CA GLU A 157 34.65 6.71 11.00
C GLU A 157 35.38 6.30 12.28
N ASP A 158 34.96 5.22 12.93
CA ASP A 158 35.81 4.48 13.86
C ASP A 158 35.78 3.01 13.47
N ALA A 159 36.99 2.53 13.17
CA ALA A 159 37.32 1.22 12.65
C ALA A 159 37.24 0.13 13.72
N ALA A 160 36.79 -1.06 13.32
CA ALA A 160 37.21 -2.31 13.97
C ALA A 160 37.13 -3.47 12.95
N ASP A 161 38.32 -3.98 12.64
CA ASP A 161 38.61 -5.20 11.89
C ASP A 161 38.02 -6.45 12.55
N GLY A 162 37.57 -7.40 11.71
CA GLY A 162 37.19 -8.74 12.14
C GLY A 162 36.83 -9.65 10.97
N ALA A 163 37.84 -10.33 10.42
CA ALA A 163 37.76 -11.29 9.34
C ALA A 163 37.02 -12.60 9.73
N GLY A 164 36.36 -13.26 8.76
CA GLY A 164 35.81 -14.60 8.93
C GLY A 164 35.04 -15.17 7.72
N GLU A 165 35.79 -15.74 6.77
CA GLU A 165 35.54 -16.93 5.93
C GLU A 165 34.15 -17.26 5.31
N THR A 166 34.15 -17.21 3.96
CA THR A 166 33.61 -18.14 2.94
C THR A 166 32.53 -19.19 3.28
N SER A 167 31.49 -19.26 2.44
CA SER A 167 31.17 -20.48 1.66
C SER A 167 30.14 -20.22 0.54
N GLU A 168 30.46 -20.76 -0.62
CA GLU A 168 29.65 -20.81 -1.84
C GLU A 168 28.54 -21.87 -1.71
N THR A 169 27.35 -21.64 -2.26
CA THR A 169 26.64 -22.70 -2.99
C THR A 169 25.61 -22.14 -3.97
N SER A 170 25.82 -22.46 -5.24
CA SER A 170 24.88 -22.28 -6.33
C SER A 170 23.73 -23.29 -6.23
N SER A 171 22.52 -22.92 -6.66
CA SER A 171 21.55 -23.85 -7.27
C SER A 171 20.46 -23.10 -8.02
N SER A 172 20.32 -23.47 -9.29
CA SER A 172 19.32 -23.04 -10.26
C SER A 172 18.06 -23.91 -10.17
N SER A 173 16.88 -23.34 -10.44
CA SER A 173 15.79 -24.05 -11.16
C SER A 173 14.53 -23.19 -11.36
N SER A 174 14.30 -22.83 -12.64
CA SER A 174 13.07 -23.02 -13.42
C SER A 174 11.78 -23.40 -12.66
N SER A 175 10.81 -22.48 -12.62
CA SER A 175 9.37 -22.80 -12.47
C SER A 175 8.49 -21.60 -12.88
N GLY A 176 8.35 -21.42 -14.20
CA GLY A 176 7.61 -20.29 -14.79
C GLY A 176 6.31 -20.65 -15.51
N SER A 177 5.69 -21.82 -15.27
CA SER A 177 4.55 -22.29 -16.08
C SER A 177 3.31 -22.75 -15.32
N ALA A 178 3.33 -22.86 -13.98
CA ALA A 178 2.20 -23.43 -13.22
C ALA A 178 1.19 -22.38 -12.71
N ALA A 179 1.55 -21.10 -12.64
CA ALA A 179 0.69 -20.08 -12.04
C ALA A 179 -0.50 -19.65 -12.93
N ARG A 180 -0.45 -19.90 -14.25
CA ARG A 180 -1.49 -19.43 -15.18
C ARG A 180 -2.75 -20.30 -15.23
N ASP A 181 -2.71 -21.55 -14.77
CA ASP A 181 -3.87 -22.45 -14.84
C ASP A 181 -4.79 -22.41 -13.61
N LEU A 182 -4.34 -21.84 -12.48
CA LEU A 182 -5.15 -21.74 -11.24
C LEU A 182 -6.17 -20.59 -11.26
N ILE A 183 -5.94 -19.54 -12.05
CA ILE A 183 -6.83 -18.37 -12.12
C ILE A 183 -8.22 -18.74 -12.70
N LYS A 184 -8.31 -19.78 -13.53
CA LYS A 184 -9.58 -20.24 -14.11
C LYS A 184 -10.51 -20.94 -13.12
N GLY A 185 -10.02 -21.37 -11.96
CA GLY A 185 -10.82 -22.07 -10.95
C GLY A 185 -11.47 -21.15 -9.91
N LEU A 186 -10.86 -19.99 -9.63
CA LEU A 186 -11.30 -19.05 -8.59
C LEU A 186 -12.34 -18.03 -9.08
N LEU A 187 -12.44 -17.81 -10.39
CA LEU A 187 -13.43 -16.95 -11.03
C LEU A 187 -14.72 -17.72 -11.35
N GLY A 188 -15.36 -18.31 -10.33
CA GLY A 188 -16.56 -19.14 -10.46
C GLY A 188 -17.53 -18.66 -11.55
N ARG A 189 -17.96 -19.62 -12.38
CA ARG A 189 -19.02 -19.46 -13.40
C ARG A 189 -20.25 -18.72 -12.90
#